data_AF-A0A969JGJ3-F1
#
_entry.id   AF-A0A969JGJ3-F1
#
_cell.length_a   1.000
_cell.length_b   1.000
_cell.length_c   1.000
_cell.angle_alpha   90.00
_cell.angle_beta   90.00
_cell.angle_gamma   90.00
#
_symmetry.space_group_name_H-M   'P 1'
#
loop_
_entity.id
_entity.type
_entity.pdbx_description
1 polymer ?
#
loop_
_entity_poly.entity_id
_entity_poly.type
_entity_poly.pdbx_seq_one_letter_code
_entity_poly.pdbx_strand_id
1 'polypeptide(L)'
;MPKVSLFSHLNNLADITMNKNYATLAGYTQAEVEHYFEDYIQLIVEDLQISREDLLEKMKIWYNGYSWDGVTRVYNPFGTLNFLSNRDFRNYWFSTGSPKFLIEQMRERILYNIENSYIDGVDLEKFDLEHIQLTSLLFQTGYLTIKERQTATGGYILNYPNKEVQESMYQFLIADLAQNPQRTGSGRTINDLCDAFMKRDLTQIRLILNSILADLPSNVYQKQTEGLYHGLVHIIFSYLGMFVQSEVHSAQGRADAVVETATDIFILNSNLTKRLPKP
;
A
#
# COMPACT_ATOMS: atom_id res chain seq x y z
N MET A 1 -9.30 34.36 -33.35
CA MET A 1 -9.11 32.98 -33.85
C MET A 1 -10.16 32.09 -33.19
N PRO A 2 -10.85 31.23 -33.94
CA PRO A 2 -11.87 30.38 -33.34
C PRO A 2 -11.19 29.38 -32.40
N LYS A 3 -11.69 29.32 -31.17
CA LYS A 3 -11.37 28.28 -30.18
C LYS A 3 -11.97 26.99 -30.74
N VAL A 4 -11.21 26.25 -31.54
CA VAL A 4 -11.61 24.91 -31.97
C VAL A 4 -11.60 24.07 -30.71
N SER A 5 -12.80 23.85 -30.15
CA SER A 5 -13.02 23.01 -29.00
C SER A 5 -12.72 21.57 -29.40
N LEU A 6 -11.50 21.12 -29.12
CA LEU A 6 -11.12 19.70 -29.20
C LEU A 6 -12.08 18.83 -28.34
N PHE A 7 -12.78 19.44 -27.39
CA PHE A 7 -13.70 18.81 -26.45
C PHE A 7 -15.16 18.77 -26.90
N SER A 8 -15.61 19.50 -27.93
CA SER A 8 -17.03 19.47 -28.32
C SER A 8 -17.46 18.15 -28.98
N HIS A 9 -16.51 17.36 -29.50
CA HIS A 9 -16.76 16.01 -30.02
C HIS A 9 -16.57 14.91 -28.96
N LEU A 10 -16.04 15.22 -27.78
CA LEU A 10 -15.78 14.27 -26.69
C LEU A 10 -16.91 14.20 -25.64
N ASN A 11 -18.09 14.77 -25.93
CA ASN A 11 -19.21 14.78 -25.00
C ASN A 11 -19.88 13.41 -24.77
N ASN A 12 -19.45 12.35 -25.47
CA ASN A 12 -20.02 11.00 -25.36
C ASN A 12 -18.93 9.91 -25.27
N LEU A 13 -17.83 10.16 -24.54
CA LEU A 13 -16.93 9.05 -24.21
C LEU A 13 -17.67 8.09 -23.26
N ALA A 14 -17.82 6.84 -23.69
CA ALA A 14 -18.27 5.77 -22.82
C ALA A 14 -17.11 5.39 -21.90
N ASP A 15 -17.25 5.66 -20.61
CA ASP A 15 -16.33 5.14 -19.60
C ASP A 15 -16.51 3.60 -19.51
N ILE A 16 -15.43 2.88 -19.83
CA ILE A 16 -15.40 1.41 -19.79
C ILE A 16 -14.58 0.89 -18.59
N THR A 17 -14.09 1.77 -17.71
CA THR A 17 -13.18 1.43 -16.60
C THR A 17 -13.72 0.26 -15.80
N MET A 18 -14.99 0.34 -15.37
CA MET A 18 -15.64 -0.66 -14.52
C MET A 18 -16.41 -1.72 -15.32
N ASN A 19 -16.25 -1.74 -16.65
CA ASN A 19 -16.96 -2.68 -17.50
C ASN A 19 -16.24 -4.03 -17.54
N LYS A 20 -16.87 -5.04 -16.94
CA LYS A 20 -16.35 -6.42 -16.85
C LYS A 20 -15.86 -7.02 -18.18
N ASN A 21 -16.41 -6.59 -19.32
CA ASN A 21 -15.99 -7.09 -20.63
C ASN A 21 -14.57 -6.65 -21.02
N TYR A 22 -14.03 -5.63 -20.34
CA TYR A 22 -12.70 -5.08 -20.54
C TYR A 22 -11.80 -5.27 -19.31
N ALA A 23 -12.18 -6.11 -18.36
CA ALA A 23 -11.48 -6.24 -17.07
C ALA A 23 -10.03 -6.74 -17.20
N THR A 24 -9.67 -7.38 -18.30
CA THR A 24 -8.31 -7.84 -18.58
C THR A 24 -7.51 -6.89 -19.49
N LEU A 25 -8.10 -5.79 -19.95
CA LEU A 25 -7.54 -4.98 -21.05
C LEU A 25 -6.17 -4.35 -20.71
N ALA A 26 -5.96 -3.96 -19.45
CA ALA A 26 -4.80 -3.19 -19.02
C ALA A 26 -3.74 -4.02 -18.27
N GLY A 27 -3.75 -5.35 -18.42
CA GLY A 27 -2.77 -6.22 -17.76
C GLY A 27 -2.70 -7.61 -18.37
N TYR A 28 -1.85 -8.45 -17.79
CA TYR A 28 -1.78 -9.87 -18.17
C TYR A 28 -2.61 -10.70 -17.21
N THR A 29 -3.37 -11.66 -17.71
CA THR A 29 -3.97 -12.71 -16.88
C THR A 29 -2.91 -13.74 -16.47
N GLN A 30 -3.23 -14.56 -15.46
CA GLN A 30 -2.35 -15.68 -15.05
C GLN A 30 -2.03 -16.60 -16.23
N ALA A 31 -3.05 -16.96 -17.03
CA ALA A 31 -2.87 -17.84 -18.18
C ALA A 31 -1.97 -17.22 -19.25
N GLU A 32 -2.07 -15.91 -19.50
CA GLU A 32 -1.20 -15.21 -20.44
C GLU A 32 0.24 -15.13 -19.94
N VAL A 33 0.44 -14.92 -18.63
CA VAL A 33 1.79 -14.92 -18.05
C VAL A 33 2.45 -16.29 -18.23
N GLU A 34 1.75 -17.37 -17.87
CA GLU A 34 2.26 -18.72 -18.01
C GLU A 34 2.46 -19.14 -19.48
N HIS A 35 1.61 -18.66 -20.39
CA HIS A 35 1.69 -19.06 -21.80
C HIS A 35 2.76 -18.29 -22.57
N TYR A 36 2.77 -16.95 -22.47
CA TYR A 36 3.63 -16.11 -23.30
C TYR A 36 5.05 -15.93 -22.74
N PHE A 37 5.26 -16.19 -21.45
CA PHE A 37 6.56 -16.00 -20.79
C PHE A 37 7.18 -17.29 -20.24
N GLU A 38 6.71 -18.47 -20.67
CA GLU A 38 7.20 -19.77 -20.17
C GLU A 38 8.73 -19.90 -20.26
N ASP A 39 9.34 -19.48 -21.38
CA ASP A 39 10.79 -19.53 -21.55
C ASP A 39 11.54 -18.69 -20.49
N TYR A 40 11.01 -17.52 -20.13
CA TYR A 40 11.58 -16.68 -19.09
C TYR A 40 11.36 -17.28 -17.70
N ILE A 41 10.17 -17.84 -17.46
CA ILE A 41 9.82 -18.50 -16.20
C ILE A 41 10.78 -19.66 -15.94
N GLN A 42 11.04 -20.51 -16.95
CA GLN A 42 11.96 -21.64 -16.82
C GLN A 42 13.40 -21.19 -16.52
N LEU A 43 13.89 -20.15 -17.22
CA LEU A 43 15.21 -19.57 -16.95
C LEU A 43 15.34 -19.04 -15.52
N ILE A 44 14.29 -18.40 -15.00
CA ILE A 44 14.28 -17.83 -13.65
C ILE A 44 14.18 -18.93 -12.58
N VAL A 45 13.41 -19.99 -12.83
CA VAL A 45 13.36 -21.19 -11.98
C VAL A 45 14.76 -21.78 -11.77
N GLU A 46 15.53 -21.90 -12.85
CA GLU A 46 16.90 -22.42 -12.81
C GLU A 46 17.86 -21.46 -12.08
N ASP A 47 17.74 -20.15 -12.33
CA ASP A 47 18.57 -19.11 -11.74
C ASP A 47 18.34 -18.96 -10.22
N LEU A 48 17.08 -18.94 -9.79
CA LEU A 48 16.68 -18.79 -8.39
C LEU A 48 16.65 -20.10 -7.60
N GLN A 49 16.75 -21.24 -8.29
CA GLN A 49 16.68 -22.58 -7.70
C GLN A 49 15.42 -22.83 -6.86
N ILE A 50 14.27 -22.38 -7.35
CA ILE A 50 12.94 -22.57 -6.72
C ILE A 50 11.99 -23.35 -7.65
N SER A 51 10.90 -23.89 -7.12
CA SER A 51 9.90 -24.56 -7.97
C SER A 51 9.18 -23.55 -8.88
N ARG A 52 8.62 -24.03 -10.00
CA ARG A 52 7.79 -23.20 -10.90
C ARG A 52 6.57 -22.67 -10.15
N GLU A 53 5.97 -23.49 -9.31
CA GLU A 53 4.82 -23.14 -8.48
C GLU A 53 5.17 -22.02 -7.51
N ASP A 54 6.30 -22.12 -6.80
CA ASP A 54 6.76 -21.07 -5.86
C ASP A 54 7.06 -19.75 -6.59
N LEU A 55 7.68 -19.84 -7.78
CA LEU A 55 7.96 -18.65 -8.61
C LEU A 55 6.66 -17.94 -9.00
N LEU A 56 5.69 -18.68 -9.53
CA LEU A 56 4.42 -18.12 -9.98
C LEU A 56 3.60 -17.53 -8.83
N GLU A 57 3.56 -18.18 -7.67
CA GLU A 57 2.90 -17.63 -6.49
C GLU A 57 3.60 -16.35 -5.99
N LYS A 58 4.94 -16.30 -6.01
CA LYS A 58 5.67 -15.05 -5.69
C LYS A 58 5.37 -13.95 -6.71
N MET A 59 5.40 -14.26 -8.00
CA MET A 59 5.04 -13.29 -9.06
C MET A 59 3.64 -12.74 -8.85
N LYS A 60 2.68 -13.61 -8.50
CA LYS A 60 1.30 -13.22 -8.23
C LYS A 60 1.21 -12.26 -7.04
N ILE A 61 1.87 -12.56 -5.93
CA ILE A 61 1.92 -11.68 -4.74
C ILE A 61 2.52 -10.32 -5.07
N TRP A 62 3.60 -10.30 -5.86
CA TRP A 62 4.33 -9.07 -6.15
C TRP A 62 3.66 -8.19 -7.20
N TYR A 63 3.15 -8.77 -8.27
CA TYR A 63 2.81 -8.03 -9.49
C TYR A 63 1.36 -8.19 -9.95
N ASN A 64 0.60 -9.16 -9.42
CA ASN A 64 -0.82 -9.35 -9.74
C ASN A 64 -1.74 -8.75 -8.66
N GLY A 65 -2.82 -8.13 -9.11
CA GLY A 65 -4.01 -7.95 -8.29
C GLY A 65 -4.88 -6.77 -8.65
N TYR A 66 -4.50 -6.02 -9.71
CA TYR A 66 -5.36 -4.98 -10.29
C TYR A 66 -6.68 -5.56 -10.78
N SER A 67 -7.78 -4.92 -10.41
CA SER A 67 -9.14 -5.29 -10.78
C SER A 67 -10.05 -4.06 -10.86
N TRP A 68 -10.90 -4.03 -11.87
CA TRP A 68 -11.92 -3.01 -12.03
C TRP A 68 -13.35 -3.54 -11.90
N ASP A 69 -13.51 -4.88 -11.84
CA ASP A 69 -14.78 -5.55 -11.61
C ASP A 69 -14.85 -6.23 -10.23
N GLY A 70 -13.75 -6.23 -9.47
CA GLY A 70 -13.60 -6.91 -8.17
C GLY A 70 -13.48 -8.44 -8.26
N VAL A 71 -13.40 -8.99 -9.47
CA VAL A 71 -13.40 -10.44 -9.73
C VAL A 71 -12.15 -10.83 -10.49
N THR A 72 -11.98 -10.22 -11.65
CA THR A 72 -10.87 -10.46 -12.56
C THR A 72 -9.65 -9.69 -12.09
N ARG A 73 -8.53 -10.40 -11.94
CA ARG A 73 -7.26 -9.81 -11.51
C ARG A 73 -6.20 -9.98 -12.57
N VAL A 74 -5.47 -8.90 -12.82
CA VAL A 74 -4.37 -8.89 -13.78
C VAL A 74 -3.06 -8.45 -13.15
N TYR A 75 -2.00 -8.95 -13.76
CA TYR A 75 -0.63 -8.52 -13.56
C TYR A 75 -0.41 -7.14 -14.16
N ASN A 76 0.28 -6.27 -13.41
CA ASN A 76 0.77 -5.00 -13.96
C ASN A 76 1.83 -5.30 -15.04
N PRO A 77 1.66 -4.81 -16.28
CA PRO A 77 2.61 -5.11 -17.35
C PRO A 77 4.03 -4.62 -17.07
N PHE A 78 4.17 -3.42 -16.50
CA PHE A 78 5.47 -2.80 -16.25
C PHE A 78 6.27 -3.57 -15.20
N GLY A 79 5.68 -3.83 -14.03
CA GLY A 79 6.33 -4.60 -12.96
C GLY A 79 6.69 -6.01 -13.41
N THR A 80 5.76 -6.68 -14.12
CA THR A 80 5.97 -8.04 -14.64
C THR A 80 7.13 -8.10 -15.64
N LEU A 81 7.17 -7.21 -16.63
CA LEU A 81 8.24 -7.20 -17.64
C LEU A 81 9.60 -6.84 -17.03
N ASN A 82 9.63 -5.90 -16.08
CA ASN A 82 10.87 -5.58 -15.38
C ASN A 82 11.36 -6.76 -14.53
N PHE A 83 10.46 -7.47 -13.83
CA PHE A 83 10.81 -8.69 -13.12
C PHE A 83 11.38 -9.75 -14.07
N LEU A 84 10.70 -10.05 -15.17
CA LEU A 84 11.15 -11.06 -16.14
C LEU A 84 12.53 -10.71 -16.73
N SER A 85 12.82 -9.42 -16.92
CA SER A 85 14.11 -8.96 -17.44
C SER A 85 15.23 -8.96 -16.39
N ASN A 86 14.95 -8.56 -15.15
CA ASN A 86 15.97 -8.40 -14.10
C ASN A 86 16.13 -9.63 -13.20
N ARG A 87 15.12 -10.50 -13.16
CA ARG A 87 15.05 -11.74 -12.36
C ARG A 87 15.12 -11.52 -10.85
N ASP A 88 14.71 -10.32 -10.41
CA ASP A 88 14.76 -9.91 -9.01
C ASP A 88 13.41 -9.37 -8.55
N PHE A 89 12.94 -9.88 -7.41
CA PHE A 89 11.72 -9.45 -6.77
C PHE A 89 11.96 -8.13 -6.03
N ARG A 90 11.55 -7.04 -6.66
CA ARG A 90 11.65 -5.71 -6.09
C ARG A 90 10.55 -4.79 -6.62
N ASN A 91 10.57 -3.59 -6.07
CA ASN A 91 9.71 -2.51 -6.48
C ASN A 91 10.18 -1.90 -7.81
N TYR A 92 9.36 -2.06 -8.84
CA TYR A 92 9.48 -1.42 -10.14
C TYR A 92 8.41 -0.36 -10.35
N TRP A 93 7.49 -0.17 -9.40
CA TRP A 93 6.39 0.76 -9.54
C TRP A 93 6.92 2.18 -9.75
N PHE A 94 6.59 2.72 -10.92
CA PHE A 94 6.91 4.08 -11.31
C PHE A 94 5.61 4.78 -11.68
N SER A 95 5.08 5.62 -10.80
CA SER A 95 3.93 6.44 -11.14
C SER A 95 4.38 7.61 -12.02
N THR A 96 3.84 7.72 -13.24
CA THR A 96 3.95 8.92 -14.07
C THR A 96 3.11 10.03 -13.43
N GLY A 97 3.67 10.65 -12.39
CA GLY A 97 3.01 11.57 -11.49
C GLY A 97 3.71 11.52 -10.14
N SER A 98 4.16 12.67 -9.65
CA SER A 98 4.86 12.73 -8.37
C SER A 98 3.92 12.27 -7.25
N PRO A 99 4.22 11.19 -6.50
CA PRO A 99 3.40 10.74 -5.39
C PRO A 99 3.23 11.83 -4.32
N LYS A 100 4.11 12.83 -4.31
CA LYS A 100 4.11 13.97 -3.40
C LYS A 100 2.71 14.57 -3.14
N PHE A 101 1.88 14.77 -4.17
CA PHE A 101 0.53 15.31 -3.97
C PHE A 101 -0.36 14.36 -3.15
N LEU A 102 -0.32 13.06 -3.45
CA LEU A 102 -1.07 12.04 -2.70
C LEU A 102 -0.58 11.98 -1.25
N ILE A 103 0.74 11.99 -1.06
CA ILE A 103 1.36 11.94 0.27
C ILE A 103 1.00 13.20 1.08
N GLU A 104 1.02 14.37 0.46
CA GLU A 104 0.57 15.62 1.08
C GLU A 104 -0.90 15.54 1.51
N GLN A 105 -1.79 15.03 0.64
CA GLN A 105 -3.20 14.84 0.97
C GLN A 105 -3.43 13.82 2.09
N MET A 106 -2.70 12.71 2.10
CA MET A 106 -2.75 11.71 3.17
C MET A 106 -2.28 12.30 4.50
N ARG A 107 -1.20 13.09 4.48
CA ARG A 107 -0.65 13.77 5.66
C ARG A 107 -1.60 14.81 6.23
N GLU A 108 -2.19 15.67 5.39
CA GLU A 108 -3.13 16.71 5.81
C GLU A 108 -4.39 16.12 6.45
N ARG A 109 -4.85 14.96 5.96
CA ARG A 109 -6.03 14.24 6.45
C ARG A 109 -5.73 13.23 7.55
N ILE A 110 -4.45 12.97 7.83
CA ILE A 110 -3.97 11.96 8.80
C ILE A 110 -4.55 10.58 8.45
N LEU A 111 -4.58 10.27 7.14
CA LEU A 111 -5.11 9.01 6.60
C LEU A 111 -3.97 8.16 6.07
N TYR A 112 -3.44 7.29 6.93
CA TYR A 112 -2.29 6.44 6.63
C TYR A 112 -2.65 4.97 6.41
N ASN A 113 -3.77 4.51 7.02
CA ASN A 113 -4.35 3.22 6.73
C ASN A 113 -5.48 3.41 5.70
N ILE A 114 -5.20 2.98 4.47
CA ILE A 114 -6.15 3.03 3.34
C ILE A 114 -6.56 1.64 2.88
N GLU A 115 -6.14 0.59 3.59
CA GLU A 115 -6.49 -0.79 3.28
C GLU A 115 -7.96 -1.06 3.57
N ASN A 116 -8.62 -1.79 2.68
CA ASN A 116 -10.04 -2.14 2.80
C ASN A 116 -10.96 -0.90 2.92
N SER A 117 -10.61 0.20 2.27
CA SER A 117 -11.39 1.43 2.27
C SER A 117 -12.72 1.22 1.54
N TYR A 118 -13.83 1.57 2.18
CA TYR A 118 -15.13 1.59 1.53
C TYR A 118 -15.34 2.89 0.75
N ILE A 119 -15.95 2.80 -0.43
CA ILE A 119 -16.43 3.94 -1.21
C ILE A 119 -17.76 3.63 -1.87
N ASP A 120 -18.66 4.62 -1.92
CA ASP A 120 -19.90 4.50 -2.68
C ASP A 120 -19.62 4.45 -4.19
N GLY A 121 -20.40 3.68 -4.94
CA GLY A 121 -20.17 3.55 -6.38
C GLY A 121 -20.29 4.86 -7.15
N VAL A 122 -21.20 5.75 -6.70
CA VAL A 122 -21.38 7.07 -7.31
C VAL A 122 -20.14 7.96 -7.09
N ASP A 123 -19.50 7.86 -5.93
CA ASP A 123 -18.31 8.67 -5.59
C ASP A 123 -17.03 8.16 -6.26
N LEU A 124 -16.97 6.86 -6.55
CA LEU A 124 -15.86 6.27 -7.30
C LEU A 124 -15.92 6.63 -8.80
N GLU A 125 -17.14 6.70 -9.36
CA GLU A 125 -17.39 7.07 -10.76
C GLU A 125 -17.36 8.59 -11.00
N LYS A 126 -17.66 9.40 -9.97
CA LYS A 126 -17.62 10.87 -10.10
C LYS A 126 -16.20 11.41 -10.08
N PHE A 127 -15.81 12.03 -11.19
CA PHE A 127 -14.61 12.87 -11.26
C PHE A 127 -14.97 14.33 -11.03
N ASP A 128 -15.19 14.71 -9.77
CA ASP A 128 -15.35 16.12 -9.38
C ASP A 128 -13.97 16.73 -9.09
N LEU A 129 -13.44 17.51 -10.04
CA LEU A 129 -12.16 18.21 -9.91
C LEU A 129 -12.12 19.21 -8.75
N GLU A 130 -13.28 19.68 -8.25
CA GLU A 130 -13.37 20.64 -7.14
C GLU A 130 -13.38 19.94 -5.77
N HIS A 131 -13.87 18.69 -5.71
CA HIS A 131 -14.00 17.91 -4.47
C HIS A 131 -13.55 16.45 -4.63
N ILE A 132 -12.33 16.23 -5.12
CA ILE A 132 -11.79 14.88 -5.28
C ILE A 132 -11.64 14.19 -3.92
N GLN A 133 -12.35 13.09 -3.71
CA GLN A 133 -12.12 12.20 -2.57
C GLN A 133 -10.76 11.52 -2.74
N LEU A 134 -9.95 11.51 -1.68
CA LEU A 134 -8.61 10.91 -1.68
C LEU A 134 -8.66 9.42 -2.10
N THR A 135 -9.67 8.68 -1.66
CA THR A 135 -9.89 7.28 -2.03
C THR A 135 -10.11 7.10 -3.54
N SER A 136 -10.95 7.95 -4.16
CA SER A 136 -11.12 7.95 -5.63
C SER A 136 -9.82 8.29 -6.34
N LEU A 137 -9.05 9.25 -5.83
CA LEU A 137 -7.76 9.63 -6.42
C LEU A 137 -6.74 8.49 -6.35
N LEU A 138 -6.63 7.81 -5.20
CA LEU A 138 -5.76 6.66 -5.01
C LEU A 138 -6.12 5.50 -5.96
N PHE A 139 -7.42 5.29 -6.21
CA PHE A 139 -7.89 4.34 -7.22
C PHE A 139 -7.47 4.74 -8.64
N GLN A 140 -7.78 5.97 -9.04
CA GLN A 140 -7.50 6.47 -10.40
C GLN A 140 -6.00 6.55 -10.71
N THR A 141 -5.17 6.74 -9.69
CA THR A 141 -3.71 6.76 -9.82
C THR A 141 -3.06 5.38 -9.65
N GLY A 142 -3.87 4.33 -9.45
CA GLY A 142 -3.41 2.94 -9.41
C GLY A 142 -2.78 2.49 -8.09
N TYR A 143 -2.89 3.29 -7.02
CA TYR A 143 -2.47 2.88 -5.67
C TYR A 143 -3.50 1.99 -4.97
N LEU A 144 -4.77 2.16 -5.30
CA LEU A 144 -5.84 1.28 -4.87
C LEU A 144 -6.54 0.65 -6.08
N THR A 145 -7.13 -0.52 -5.85
CA THR A 145 -7.90 -1.26 -6.83
C THR A 145 -9.13 -1.87 -6.16
N ILE A 146 -10.10 -2.35 -6.94
CA ILE A 146 -11.32 -2.94 -6.36
C ILE A 146 -11.01 -4.34 -5.87
N LYS A 147 -11.09 -4.51 -4.55
CA LYS A 147 -10.97 -5.82 -3.92
C LYS A 147 -12.27 -6.60 -4.02
N GLU A 148 -13.39 -5.90 -3.77
CA GLU A 148 -14.72 -6.50 -3.68
C GLU A 148 -15.81 -5.46 -4.01
N ARG A 149 -16.88 -5.90 -4.66
CA ARG A 149 -18.10 -5.11 -4.86
C ARG A 149 -19.17 -5.52 -3.84
N GLN A 150 -19.69 -4.56 -3.10
CA GLN A 150 -20.79 -4.78 -2.16
C GLN A 150 -22.14 -4.68 -2.86
N THR A 151 -22.75 -5.82 -3.17
CA THR A 151 -24.05 -5.86 -3.86
C THR A 151 -25.20 -5.23 -3.07
N ALA A 152 -25.15 -5.28 -1.74
CA ALA A 152 -26.21 -4.73 -0.88
C ALA A 152 -26.27 -3.19 -0.90
N THR A 153 -25.12 -2.52 -1.00
CA THR A 153 -25.01 -1.06 -0.95
C THR A 153 -24.72 -0.44 -2.32
N GLY A 154 -24.22 -1.22 -3.27
CA GLY A 154 -23.70 -0.72 -4.55
C GLY A 154 -22.30 -0.13 -4.46
N GLY A 155 -21.67 -0.14 -3.27
CA GLY A 155 -20.32 0.36 -3.05
C GLY A 155 -19.22 -0.65 -3.34
N TYR A 156 -17.98 -0.22 -3.14
CA TYR A 156 -16.77 -0.99 -3.37
C TYR A 156 -15.86 -0.97 -2.14
N ILE A 157 -15.19 -2.10 -1.90
CA ILE A 157 -14.03 -2.17 -1.00
C ILE A 157 -12.78 -2.08 -1.87
N LEU A 158 -11.94 -1.09 -1.57
CA LEU A 158 -10.68 -0.87 -2.25
C LEU A 158 -9.50 -1.35 -1.39
N ASN A 159 -8.45 -1.82 -2.04
CA ASN A 159 -7.19 -2.16 -1.39
C ASN A 159 -6.00 -1.96 -2.31
N TYR A 160 -4.78 -2.06 -1.79
CA TYR A 160 -3.60 -2.16 -2.64
C TYR A 160 -3.75 -3.36 -3.59
N PRO A 161 -3.34 -3.21 -4.87
CA PRO A 161 -3.44 -4.28 -5.85
C PRO A 161 -2.49 -5.43 -5.52
N ASN A 162 -1.26 -5.12 -5.12
CA ASN A 162 -0.21 -6.09 -4.92
C ASN A 162 0.82 -5.58 -3.91
N LYS A 163 1.78 -6.45 -3.57
CA LYS A 163 2.84 -6.14 -2.62
C LYS A 163 3.74 -4.99 -3.09
N GLU A 164 4.06 -4.93 -4.38
CA GLU A 164 4.90 -3.87 -4.95
C GLU A 164 4.35 -2.48 -4.65
N VAL A 165 3.08 -2.23 -4.97
CA VAL A 165 2.44 -0.91 -4.81
C VAL A 165 2.25 -0.55 -3.34
N GLN A 166 1.90 -1.53 -2.52
CA GLN A 166 1.80 -1.37 -1.06
C GLN A 166 3.14 -0.94 -0.47
N GLU A 167 4.22 -1.65 -0.79
CA GLU A 167 5.56 -1.30 -0.34
C GLU A 167 6.01 0.06 -0.86
N SER A 168 5.71 0.43 -2.12
CA SER A 168 6.04 1.77 -2.65
C SER A 168 5.38 2.86 -1.82
N MET A 169 4.07 2.72 -1.57
CA MET A 169 3.31 3.72 -0.84
C MET A 169 3.84 3.88 0.58
N TYR A 170 4.12 2.77 1.27
CA TYR A 170 4.75 2.82 2.58
C TYR A 170 6.12 3.49 2.54
N GLN A 171 6.98 3.18 1.55
CA GLN A 171 8.28 3.85 1.39
C GLN A 171 8.13 5.36 1.19
N PHE A 172 7.15 5.80 0.40
CA PHE A 172 6.89 7.23 0.19
C PHE A 172 6.42 7.93 1.47
N LEU A 173 5.47 7.33 2.19
CA LEU A 173 4.97 7.86 3.47
C LEU A 173 6.11 7.93 4.50
N ILE A 174 6.91 6.87 4.58
CA ILE A 174 8.12 6.78 5.39
C ILE A 174 9.11 7.90 5.06
N ALA A 175 9.38 8.12 3.78
CA ALA A 175 10.34 9.11 3.32
C ALA A 175 9.86 10.53 3.64
N ASP A 176 8.57 10.82 3.46
CA ASP A 176 7.95 12.09 3.83
C ASP A 176 8.05 12.37 5.34
N LEU A 177 7.77 11.36 6.16
CA LEU A 177 7.96 11.43 7.62
C LEU A 177 9.42 11.62 8.03
N ALA A 178 10.36 11.08 7.25
CA ALA A 178 11.80 11.22 7.49
C ALA A 178 12.35 12.59 7.06
N GLN A 179 11.78 13.20 6.01
CA GLN A 179 12.22 14.48 5.44
C GLN A 179 11.59 15.70 6.11
N ASN A 180 10.84 15.54 7.20
CA ASN A 180 10.23 16.65 7.90
C ASN A 180 11.30 17.68 8.34
N PRO A 181 11.27 18.93 7.86
CA PRO A 181 12.28 19.96 8.15
C PRO A 181 12.43 20.30 9.64
N GLN A 182 11.51 19.84 10.48
CA GLN A 182 11.54 19.99 11.94
C GLN A 182 12.36 18.90 12.66
N ARG A 183 12.90 17.90 11.94
CA ARG A 183 13.80 16.88 12.51
C ARG A 183 15.09 17.52 13.01
N THR A 184 15.20 17.67 14.33
CA THR A 184 16.42 18.12 14.99
C THR A 184 17.25 16.92 15.44
N GLY A 185 17.81 16.19 14.47
CA GLY A 185 19.08 15.46 14.63
C GLY A 185 19.14 14.24 15.55
N SER A 186 18.52 13.11 15.19
CA SER A 186 18.86 11.81 15.80
C SER A 186 19.63 10.83 14.90
N GLY A 187 19.71 11.08 13.59
CA GLY A 187 20.43 10.21 12.64
C GLY A 187 19.88 8.79 12.51
N ARG A 188 18.74 8.47 13.15
CA ARG A 188 18.12 7.15 13.14
C ARG A 188 17.10 7.04 12.01
N THR A 189 17.26 5.99 11.22
CA THR A 189 16.51 5.66 10.01
C THR A 189 15.56 4.48 10.24
N ILE A 190 14.69 4.20 9.28
CA ILE A 190 13.86 2.99 9.31
C ILE A 190 14.69 1.72 9.14
N ASN A 191 15.87 1.79 8.53
CA ASN A 191 16.81 0.66 8.52
C ASN A 191 17.30 0.33 9.95
N ASP A 192 17.52 1.33 10.79
CA ASP A 192 17.85 1.09 12.20
C ASP A 192 16.69 0.42 12.95
N LEU A 193 15.45 0.68 12.54
CA LEU A 193 14.26 0.06 13.10
C LEU A 193 14.13 -1.40 12.64
N CYS A 194 14.37 -1.68 11.35
CA CYS A 194 14.46 -3.04 10.81
C CYS A 194 15.50 -3.86 11.58
N ASP A 195 16.70 -3.31 11.74
CA ASP A 195 17.80 -3.92 12.47
C ASP A 195 17.45 -4.18 13.92
N ALA A 196 16.77 -3.24 14.58
CA ALA A 196 16.33 -3.40 15.96
C ALA A 196 15.28 -4.53 16.09
N PHE A 197 14.38 -4.67 15.11
CA PHE A 197 13.46 -5.82 15.05
C PHE A 197 14.18 -7.14 14.84
N MET A 198 15.11 -7.21 13.88
CA MET A 198 15.92 -8.42 13.63
C MET A 198 16.73 -8.84 14.86
N LYS A 199 17.29 -7.87 15.59
CA LYS A 199 18.06 -8.09 16.82
C LYS A 199 17.19 -8.29 18.07
N ARG A 200 15.87 -8.16 17.95
CA ARG A 200 14.90 -8.20 19.06
C ARG A 200 15.19 -7.17 20.16
N ASP A 201 15.75 -6.01 19.78
CA ASP A 201 16.11 -4.93 20.70
C ASP A 201 14.91 -3.99 20.92
N LEU A 202 14.07 -4.36 21.89
CA LEU A 202 12.88 -3.59 22.28
C LEU A 202 13.19 -2.16 22.73
N THR A 203 14.36 -1.95 23.33
CA THR A 203 14.78 -0.62 23.78
C THR A 203 15.06 0.27 22.58
N GLN A 204 15.80 -0.26 21.60
CA GLN A 204 16.13 0.47 20.39
C GLN A 204 14.89 0.72 19.52
N ILE A 205 13.98 -0.25 19.40
CA ILE A 205 12.68 -0.09 18.75
C ILE A 205 11.92 1.10 19.37
N ARG A 206 11.76 1.10 20.70
CA ARG A 206 11.05 2.18 21.41
C ARG A 206 11.73 3.53 21.22
N LEU A 207 13.05 3.57 21.28
CA LEU A 207 13.83 4.79 21.09
C LEU A 207 13.67 5.37 19.68
N ILE A 208 13.64 4.53 18.65
CA ILE A 208 13.45 4.97 17.26
C ILE A 208 12.01 5.43 17.05
N LEU A 209 11.02 4.67 17.50
CA LEU A 209 9.60 5.06 17.44
C LEU A 209 9.36 6.41 18.15
N ASN A 210 9.87 6.57 19.37
CA ASN A 210 9.76 7.83 20.12
C ASN A 210 10.45 9.00 19.42
N SER A 211 11.59 8.77 18.76
CA SER A 211 12.27 9.81 17.96
C SER A 211 11.42 10.22 16.76
N ILE A 212 10.86 9.25 16.01
CA ILE A 212 10.00 9.52 14.86
C ILE A 212 8.77 10.32 15.28
N LEU A 213 8.20 10.00 16.45
CA LEU A 213 7.05 10.72 17.02
C LEU A 213 7.44 12.13 17.44
N ALA A 214 8.51 12.29 18.23
CA ALA A 214 8.94 13.58 18.79
C ALA A 214 9.29 14.62 17.70
N ASP A 215 9.69 14.17 16.52
CA ASP A 215 10.00 14.98 15.36
C ASP A 215 8.76 15.55 14.63
N LEU A 216 7.54 15.17 15.06
CA LEU A 216 6.30 15.63 14.45
C LEU A 216 5.89 17.02 14.99
N PRO A 217 5.33 17.92 14.16
CA PRO A 217 4.96 19.27 14.57
C PRO A 217 4.02 19.28 15.78
N SER A 218 4.32 20.11 16.79
CA SER A 218 3.58 20.21 18.07
C SER A 218 2.11 20.64 17.93
N ASN A 219 1.73 21.23 16.79
CA ASN A 219 0.34 21.56 16.45
C ASN A 219 -0.50 20.34 16.01
N VAL A 220 0.12 19.26 15.55
CA VAL A 220 -0.55 17.97 15.28
C VAL A 220 -0.78 17.19 16.58
N TYR A 221 0.16 17.36 17.54
CA TYR A 221 0.14 16.72 18.85
C TYR A 221 -1.07 17.05 19.73
N GLN A 222 -1.68 18.23 19.58
CA GLN A 222 -2.78 18.66 20.43
C GLN A 222 -4.17 18.18 20.01
N LYS A 223 -4.33 17.60 18.80
CA LYS A 223 -5.65 17.15 18.30
C LYS A 223 -5.73 15.71 17.79
N GLN A 224 -4.62 15.05 17.44
CA GLN A 224 -4.68 13.74 16.75
C GLN A 224 -3.49 12.80 17.10
N THR A 225 -3.06 12.77 18.35
CA THR A 225 -1.90 11.98 18.82
C THR A 225 -2.06 10.47 18.61
N GLU A 226 -3.26 9.94 18.83
CA GLU A 226 -3.53 8.50 18.76
C GLU A 226 -3.62 8.01 17.31
N GLY A 227 -4.37 8.70 16.44
CA GLY A 227 -4.50 8.33 15.03
C GLY A 227 -3.18 8.41 14.25
N LEU A 228 -2.35 9.41 14.53
CA LEU A 228 -1.01 9.53 13.93
C LEU A 228 -0.06 8.42 14.42
N TYR A 229 -0.11 8.08 15.72
CA TYR A 229 0.64 6.98 16.28
C TYR A 229 0.25 5.65 15.63
N HIS A 230 -1.06 5.37 15.54
CA HIS A 230 -1.57 4.16 14.89
C HIS A 230 -1.20 4.08 13.43
N GLY A 231 -1.29 5.20 12.69
CA GLY A 231 -0.88 5.28 11.29
C GLY A 231 0.60 4.99 11.11
N LEU A 232 1.47 5.57 11.95
CA LEU A 232 2.92 5.35 11.90
C LEU A 232 3.29 3.90 12.21
N VAL A 233 2.72 3.35 13.27
CA VAL A 233 2.88 1.94 13.63
C VAL A 233 2.42 1.09 12.45
N HIS A 234 1.20 1.28 11.96
CA HIS A 234 0.69 0.52 10.82
C HIS A 234 1.63 0.60 9.60
N ILE A 235 2.05 1.78 9.15
CA ILE A 235 2.96 1.92 8.00
C ILE A 235 4.29 1.19 8.24
N ILE A 236 4.93 1.43 9.38
CA ILE A 236 6.24 0.88 9.69
C ILE A 236 6.19 -0.65 9.71
N PHE A 237 5.21 -1.21 10.39
CA PHE A 237 5.14 -2.64 10.60
C PHE A 237 4.59 -3.38 9.39
N SER A 238 3.61 -2.82 8.69
CA SER A 238 3.15 -3.35 7.40
C SER A 238 4.27 -3.32 6.35
N TYR A 239 5.09 -2.26 6.33
CA TYR A 239 6.29 -2.20 5.46
C TYR A 239 7.31 -3.32 5.77
N LEU A 240 7.41 -3.73 7.03
CA LEU A 240 8.29 -4.82 7.45
C LEU A 240 7.69 -6.21 7.21
N GLY A 241 6.54 -6.30 6.54
CA GLY A 241 5.82 -7.55 6.32
C GLY A 241 5.30 -8.15 7.63
N MET A 242 5.17 -7.34 8.68
CA MET A 242 4.60 -7.76 9.96
C MET A 242 3.09 -7.52 9.93
N PHE A 243 2.34 -8.44 10.52
CA PHE A 243 0.90 -8.25 10.66
C PHE A 243 0.63 -7.24 11.78
N VAL A 244 -0.20 -6.25 11.52
CA VAL A 244 -0.51 -5.18 12.47
C VAL A 244 -2.00 -5.08 12.68
N GLN A 245 -2.41 -5.14 13.94
CA GLN A 245 -3.74 -4.70 14.35
C GLN A 245 -3.62 -3.49 15.26
N SER A 246 -4.24 -2.38 14.86
CA SER A 246 -4.37 -1.18 15.70
C SER A 246 -5.70 -1.22 16.45
N GLU A 247 -5.72 -0.70 17.68
CA GLU A 247 -6.91 -0.62 18.55
C GLU A 247 -7.55 -1.99 18.88
N VAL A 248 -6.74 -2.94 19.34
CA VAL A 248 -7.24 -4.26 19.74
C VAL A 248 -7.91 -4.18 21.11
N HIS A 249 -9.21 -4.39 21.14
CA HIS A 249 -10.03 -4.46 22.34
C HIS A 249 -10.30 -5.92 22.70
N SER A 250 -9.92 -6.34 23.91
CA SER A 250 -10.24 -7.66 24.45
C SER A 250 -10.90 -7.55 25.83
N ALA A 251 -11.57 -8.62 26.26
CA ALA A 251 -12.18 -8.70 27.59
C ALA A 251 -11.16 -8.58 28.75
N GLN A 252 -9.86 -8.72 28.48
CA GLN A 252 -8.77 -8.68 29.45
C GLN A 252 -7.90 -7.42 29.37
N GLY A 253 -8.18 -6.50 28.43
CA GLY A 253 -7.44 -5.24 28.29
C GLY A 253 -7.49 -4.63 26.88
N ARG A 254 -6.98 -3.40 26.77
CA ARG A 254 -6.81 -2.63 25.52
C ARG A 254 -5.34 -2.64 25.11
N ALA A 255 -5.07 -2.94 23.84
CA ALA A 255 -3.74 -2.79 23.24
C ALA A 255 -3.80 -1.74 22.12
N ASP A 256 -2.86 -0.79 22.12
CA ASP A 256 -2.86 0.27 21.11
C ASP A 256 -2.45 -0.29 19.74
N ALA A 257 -1.46 -1.19 19.70
CA ALA A 257 -1.20 -2.03 18.54
C ALA A 257 -0.63 -3.41 18.90
N VAL A 258 -1.00 -4.41 18.10
CA VAL A 258 -0.43 -5.75 18.14
C VAL A 258 0.29 -5.99 16.83
N VAL A 259 1.57 -6.36 16.93
CA VAL A 259 2.42 -6.64 15.80
C VAL A 259 2.85 -8.09 15.87
N GLU A 260 2.55 -8.86 14.84
CA GLU A 260 3.04 -10.22 14.71
C GLU A 260 4.14 -10.34 13.68
N THR A 261 5.23 -10.97 14.10
CA THR A 261 6.27 -11.49 13.21
C THR A 261 6.06 -12.99 12.98
N ALA A 262 6.94 -13.58 12.17
CA ALA A 262 7.01 -15.04 12.02
C ALA A 262 7.25 -15.78 13.34
N THR A 263 7.93 -15.16 14.32
CA THR A 263 8.37 -15.85 15.55
C THR A 263 7.76 -15.29 16.85
N ASP A 264 7.32 -14.03 16.85
CA ASP A 264 7.01 -13.27 18.06
C ASP A 264 5.76 -12.40 17.88
N ILE A 265 5.04 -12.16 18.98
CA ILE A 265 3.96 -11.16 19.07
C ILE A 265 4.43 -10.01 19.97
N PHE A 266 4.38 -8.79 19.44
CA PHE A 266 4.70 -7.56 20.14
C PHE A 266 3.41 -6.79 20.43
N ILE A 267 3.19 -6.43 21.68
CA ILE A 267 2.09 -5.58 22.13
C ILE A 267 2.67 -4.21 22.42
N LEU A 268 2.25 -3.22 21.64
CA LEU A 268 2.62 -1.82 21.76
C LEU A 268 1.49 -1.05 22.42
N ASN A 269 1.76 -0.50 23.59
CA ASN A 269 0.92 0.52 24.22
C ASN A 269 1.71 1.82 24.25
N SER A 270 1.02 2.94 24.10
CA SER A 270 1.50 4.32 24.24
C SER A 270 2.40 4.53 25.47
N ASN A 271 2.24 3.71 26.52
CA ASN A 271 3.07 3.71 27.72
C ASN A 271 3.81 2.39 28.04
N LEU A 272 3.62 1.29 27.28
CA LEU A 272 4.20 -0.03 27.59
C LEU A 272 4.40 -0.89 26.33
N THR A 273 5.62 -1.36 26.08
CA THR A 273 5.90 -2.41 25.09
C THR A 273 6.08 -3.75 25.81
N LYS A 274 5.27 -4.77 25.49
CA LYS A 274 5.41 -6.14 26.02
C LYS A 274 5.62 -7.13 24.86
N ARG A 275 6.45 -8.14 25.07
CA ARG A 275 6.70 -9.24 24.10
C ARG A 275 6.12 -10.54 24.65
N LEU A 276 5.50 -11.31 23.77
CA LEU A 276 5.03 -12.67 24.06
C LEU A 276 5.58 -13.64 23.00
N PRO A 277 6.12 -14.80 23.39
CA PRO A 277 6.49 -15.85 22.44
C PRO A 277 5.23 -16.44 21.79
N LYS A 278 5.30 -16.81 20.49
CA LYS A 278 4.22 -17.58 19.85
C LYS A 278 4.13 -18.98 20.48
N PRO A 279 2.91 -19.51 20.70
CA PRO A 279 2.71 -20.87 21.21
C PRO A 279 3.21 -21.95 20.25
#